data_AF-A0A7C5RAP2-F1
#
_entry.id   AF-A0A7C5RAP2-F1
#
_cell.length_a   1.000
_cell.length_b   1.000
_cell.length_c   1.000
_cell.angle_alpha   90.00
_cell.angle_beta   90.00
_cell.angle_gamma   90.00
#
_symmetry.space_group_name_H-M   'P 1'
#
loop_
_entity.id
_entity.type
_entity.pdbx_description
1 polymer ?
#
loop_
_entity_poly.entity_id
_entity_poly.type
_entity_poly.pdbx_seq_one_letter_code
_entity_poly.pdbx_strand_id
1 'polypeptide(L)'
;MKRILIALLLLGLSVSGARSGQWINYTDGSKVEALVEDGQNLWVATSGGLVLLNKSTGEMQFFNRGNSGIPGNHIWALARDKNGNLWVGTLYGGLGKFDGTSWHVYKEENSDLPKNDVRDIAIDRNGNAWLATFGGGIAVFSGYSWHVYDKDHSGLPYDWVHQVEIDGSGNVWLTTGDHKLVKYGGSNWTVYDASNSPLPDYDSYALAVDSHGNVWIGTWGGGLVKFDGSQWKIFDTRNTPMLSDYISAVAAD
;
A
#
# COMPACT_ATOMS: atom_id res chain seq x y z
N MET A 1 3.76 -0.75 -19.14
CA MET A 1 2.86 -1.79 -18.58
C MET A 1 1.58 -1.08 -18.23
N LYS A 2 0.48 -1.31 -18.95
CA LYS A 2 -0.75 -0.51 -18.80
C LYS A 2 -1.50 -0.96 -17.55
N ARG A 3 -1.47 -0.16 -16.49
CA ARG A 3 -2.35 -0.31 -15.32
C ARG A 3 -3.74 0.21 -15.73
N ILE A 4 -4.72 -0.68 -15.86
CA ILE A 4 -6.12 -0.27 -15.98
C ILE A 4 -6.65 -0.19 -14.55
N LEU A 5 -6.85 1.04 -14.09
CA LEU A 5 -7.39 1.38 -12.78
C LEU A 5 -8.89 1.01 -12.74
N ILE A 6 -9.25 -0.06 -12.03
CA ILE A 6 -10.63 -0.22 -11.53
C ILE A 6 -10.65 0.42 -10.14
N ALA A 7 -10.95 1.72 -10.11
CA ALA A 7 -11.20 2.43 -8.87
C ALA A 7 -12.53 1.93 -8.27
N LEU A 8 -12.47 1.34 -7.07
CA LEU A 8 -13.64 1.13 -6.22
C LEU A 8 -14.00 2.49 -5.59
N LEU A 9 -14.93 3.18 -6.24
CA LEU A 9 -15.47 4.46 -5.80
C LEU A 9 -16.44 4.21 -4.62
N LEU A 10 -16.03 4.55 -3.40
CA LEU A 10 -16.97 4.78 -2.29
C LEU A 10 -17.51 6.22 -2.39
N LEU A 11 -18.46 6.44 -3.30
CA LEU A 11 -19.23 7.68 -3.36
C LEU A 11 -20.69 7.33 -3.65
N GLY A 12 -21.59 7.90 -2.84
CA GLY A 12 -23.01 7.94 -3.13
C GLY A 12 -23.24 8.64 -4.46
N LEU A 13 -23.42 7.87 -5.52
CA LEU A 13 -23.76 8.35 -6.85
C LEU A 13 -25.29 8.51 -6.95
N SER A 14 -25.75 9.75 -7.10
CA SER A 14 -26.97 9.99 -7.87
C SER A 14 -26.67 9.64 -9.33
N VAL A 15 -27.16 8.46 -9.73
CA VAL A 15 -26.95 7.84 -11.03
C VAL A 15 -27.68 8.62 -12.11
N SER A 16 -26.97 9.07 -13.15
CA SER A 16 -27.56 9.18 -14.49
C SER A 16 -26.54 8.74 -15.52
N GLY A 17 -26.40 7.41 -15.68
CA GLY A 17 -25.58 6.84 -16.74
C GLY A 17 -25.12 5.39 -16.52
N ALA A 18 -25.09 4.91 -15.28
CA ALA A 18 -24.78 3.50 -15.01
C ALA A 18 -26.00 2.65 -15.39
N ARG A 19 -25.89 1.88 -16.48
CA ARG A 19 -26.81 0.75 -16.72
C ARG A 19 -26.78 -0.14 -15.47
N SER A 20 -27.95 -0.61 -15.05
CA SER A 20 -28.19 -1.45 -13.87
C SER A 20 -27.38 -2.76 -13.90
N GLY A 21 -26.08 -2.68 -13.63
CA GLY A 21 -25.24 -3.83 -13.37
C GLY A 21 -25.69 -4.45 -12.06
N GLN A 22 -25.91 -5.77 -12.05
CA GLN A 22 -25.97 -6.48 -10.79
C GLN A 22 -24.59 -6.33 -10.12
N TRP A 23 -24.58 -5.80 -8.91
CA TRP A 23 -23.37 -5.75 -8.10
C TRP A 23 -22.96 -7.18 -7.76
N ILE A 24 -21.88 -7.66 -8.39
CA ILE A 24 -21.31 -8.98 -8.09
C ILE A 24 -20.25 -8.76 -7.00
N ASN A 25 -20.39 -9.50 -5.91
CA ASN A 25 -19.38 -9.51 -4.86
C ASN A 25 -18.26 -10.49 -5.25
N TYR A 26 -17.05 -9.97 -5.45
CA TYR A 26 -15.86 -10.75 -5.82
C TYR A 26 -14.97 -11.09 -4.60
N THR A 27 -15.57 -11.03 -3.40
CA THR A 27 -14.92 -11.36 -2.13
C THR A 27 -15.83 -12.27 -1.31
N ASP A 28 -15.35 -12.69 -0.15
CA ASP A 28 -16.15 -13.36 0.88
C ASP A 28 -17.11 -12.41 1.64
N GLY A 29 -17.22 -11.14 1.21
CA GLY A 29 -17.96 -10.09 1.91
C GLY A 29 -17.10 -9.21 2.82
N SER A 30 -15.82 -9.54 2.96
CA SER A 30 -14.86 -8.77 3.74
C SER A 30 -14.43 -7.48 3.03
N LYS A 31 -13.93 -6.52 3.81
CA LYS A 31 -13.35 -5.27 3.27
C LYS A 31 -12.15 -5.61 2.39
N VAL A 32 -12.09 -5.03 1.19
CA VAL A 32 -10.92 -5.10 0.30
C VAL A 32 -9.89 -4.09 0.78
N GLU A 33 -8.65 -4.54 0.95
CA GLU A 33 -7.54 -3.70 1.43
C GLU A 33 -6.53 -3.41 0.31
N ALA A 34 -6.22 -4.39 -0.54
CA ALA A 34 -5.28 -4.22 -1.65
C ALA A 34 -5.59 -5.14 -2.84
N LEU A 35 -5.07 -4.76 -4.01
CA LEU A 35 -5.24 -5.50 -5.26
C LEU A 35 -3.90 -5.60 -5.99
N VAL A 36 -3.59 -6.79 -6.53
CA VAL A 36 -2.43 -6.99 -7.41
C VAL A 36 -2.81 -7.82 -8.62
N GLU A 37 -2.50 -7.31 -9.81
CA GLU A 37 -2.78 -7.97 -11.08
C GLU A 37 -1.67 -8.94 -11.47
N ASP A 38 -2.05 -10.11 -11.98
CA ASP A 38 -1.19 -11.13 -12.55
C ASP A 38 -1.78 -11.66 -13.86
N GLY A 39 -1.61 -10.90 -14.95
CA GLY A 39 -2.10 -11.29 -16.26
C GLY A 39 -3.62 -11.45 -16.28
N GLN A 40 -4.13 -12.68 -16.37
CA GLN A 40 -5.58 -12.96 -16.28
C GLN A 40 -6.09 -13.06 -14.83
N ASN A 41 -5.18 -13.14 -13.87
CA ASN A 41 -5.50 -13.26 -12.46
C ASN A 41 -5.49 -11.90 -11.77
N LEU A 42 -6.31 -11.76 -10.74
CA LEU A 42 -6.33 -10.64 -9.82
C LEU A 42 -6.28 -11.20 -8.40
N TRP A 43 -5.25 -10.85 -7.66
CA TRP A 43 -5.16 -11.11 -6.23
C TRP A 43 -5.84 -9.98 -5.47
N VAL A 44 -6.72 -10.35 -4.53
CA VAL A 44 -7.52 -9.44 -3.73
C VAL A 44 -7.26 -9.72 -2.26
N ALA A 45 -6.60 -8.80 -1.57
CA ALA A 45 -6.44 -8.85 -0.13
C ALA A 45 -7.70 -8.33 0.55
N THR A 46 -8.14 -9.06 1.57
CA THR A 46 -9.30 -8.69 2.36
C THR A 46 -9.02 -8.79 3.86
N SER A 47 -9.93 -8.26 4.67
CA SER A 47 -9.90 -8.45 6.12
C SER A 47 -10.15 -9.90 6.57
N GLY A 48 -10.59 -10.79 5.67
CA GLY A 48 -10.93 -12.19 5.94
C GLY A 48 -10.02 -13.22 5.28
N GLY A 49 -9.21 -12.82 4.30
CA GLY A 49 -8.22 -13.66 3.65
C GLY A 49 -7.74 -13.09 2.33
N LEU A 50 -7.30 -13.97 1.45
CA LEU A 50 -6.85 -13.66 0.09
C LEU A 50 -7.80 -14.32 -0.91
N VAL A 51 -8.15 -13.60 -1.96
CA VAL A 51 -8.93 -14.14 -3.08
C VAL A 51 -8.09 -14.08 -4.35
N LEU A 52 -8.10 -15.17 -5.12
CA LEU A 52 -7.59 -15.21 -6.48
C LEU A 52 -8.78 -15.26 -7.44
N LEU A 53 -8.95 -14.19 -8.21
CA LEU A 53 -9.99 -14.05 -9.23
C LEU A 53 -9.39 -14.24 -10.62
N ASN A 54 -9.94 -15.16 -11.42
CA ASN A 54 -9.69 -15.17 -12.84
C ASN A 54 -10.61 -14.15 -13.53
N LYS A 55 -10.05 -13.11 -14.11
CA LYS A 55 -10.81 -12.00 -14.73
C LYS A 55 -11.59 -12.41 -15.99
N SER A 56 -11.20 -13.52 -16.63
CA SER A 56 -11.83 -13.98 -17.88
C SER A 56 -13.02 -14.90 -17.61
N THR A 57 -12.90 -15.78 -16.61
CA THR A 57 -13.94 -16.76 -16.27
C THR A 57 -14.82 -16.33 -15.10
N GLY A 58 -14.35 -15.41 -14.25
CA GLY A 58 -15.00 -15.02 -13.00
C GLY A 58 -14.83 -16.04 -11.87
N GLU A 59 -14.05 -17.11 -12.07
CA GLU A 59 -13.78 -18.11 -11.05
C GLU A 59 -12.94 -17.52 -9.91
N MET A 60 -13.28 -17.92 -8.68
CA MET A 60 -12.63 -17.44 -7.45
C MET A 60 -12.10 -18.59 -6.61
N GLN A 61 -10.92 -18.37 -6.03
CA GLN A 61 -10.32 -19.24 -5.01
C GLN A 61 -10.04 -18.43 -3.75
N PHE A 62 -10.29 -19.03 -2.58
CA PHE A 62 -10.21 -18.36 -1.28
C PHE A 62 -9.14 -18.99 -0.40
N PHE A 63 -8.23 -18.17 0.10
CA PHE A 63 -7.15 -18.57 0.99
C PHE A 63 -7.28 -17.87 2.33
N ASN A 64 -7.22 -18.65 3.41
CA ASN A 64 -7.17 -18.17 4.78
C ASN A 64 -6.20 -19.04 5.59
N ARG A 65 -5.88 -18.65 6.81
CA ARG A 65 -4.95 -19.38 7.69
C ARG A 65 -5.39 -20.81 8.01
N GLY A 66 -6.68 -21.12 7.89
CA GLY A 66 -7.23 -22.45 8.17
C GLY A 66 -7.15 -23.43 7.00
N ASN A 67 -7.07 -22.93 5.77
CA ASN A 67 -7.05 -23.77 4.56
C ASN A 67 -5.77 -23.59 3.71
N SER A 68 -4.89 -22.67 4.09
CA SER A 68 -3.68 -22.33 3.36
C SER A 68 -2.54 -21.95 4.30
N GLY A 69 -1.32 -21.83 3.77
CA GLY A 69 -0.12 -21.47 4.53
C GLY A 69 0.05 -19.96 4.78
N ILE A 70 -0.95 -19.12 4.51
CA ILE A 70 -0.83 -17.67 4.71
C ILE A 70 -0.64 -17.32 6.21
N PRO A 71 0.12 -16.26 6.51
CA PRO A 71 0.45 -15.92 7.90
C PRO A 71 -0.73 -15.45 8.76
N GLY A 72 -1.75 -14.85 8.13
CA GLY A 72 -2.90 -14.25 8.80
C GLY A 72 -4.07 -14.03 7.85
N ASN A 73 -5.28 -13.85 8.42
CA ASN A 73 -6.51 -13.66 7.65
C ASN A 73 -6.73 -12.20 7.25
N HIS A 74 -6.36 -11.25 8.10
CA HIS A 74 -6.51 -9.84 7.79
C HIS A 74 -5.27 -9.39 7.04
N ILE A 75 -5.43 -9.19 5.73
CA ILE A 75 -4.33 -8.87 4.82
C ILE A 75 -4.40 -7.39 4.49
N TRP A 76 -3.35 -6.64 4.83
CA TRP A 76 -3.25 -5.22 4.51
C TRP A 76 -2.67 -4.98 3.13
N ALA A 77 -1.63 -5.74 2.78
CA ALA A 77 -0.75 -5.39 1.68
C ALA A 77 -0.53 -6.57 0.75
N LEU A 78 -0.46 -6.27 -0.55
CA LEU A 78 -0.02 -7.19 -1.59
C LEU A 78 1.04 -6.54 -2.44
N ALA A 79 2.09 -7.29 -2.75
CA ALA A 79 3.04 -6.90 -3.78
C ALA A 79 3.45 -8.12 -4.60
N ARG A 80 3.93 -7.87 -5.81
CA ARG A 80 4.49 -8.93 -6.67
C ARG A 80 5.87 -8.55 -7.13
N ASP A 81 6.80 -9.49 -7.00
CA ASP A 81 8.15 -9.29 -7.48
C ASP A 81 8.34 -9.76 -8.93
N LYS A 82 9.50 -9.40 -9.50
CA LYS A 82 9.89 -9.76 -10.87
C LYS A 82 10.01 -11.27 -11.13
N ASN A 83 10.14 -12.08 -10.08
CA ASN A 83 10.21 -13.53 -10.18
C ASN A 83 8.81 -14.17 -10.11
N GLY A 84 7.75 -13.35 -10.00
CA GLY A 84 6.38 -13.80 -9.93
C GLY A 84 5.90 -14.16 -8.53
N ASN A 85 6.74 -14.00 -7.49
CA ASN A 85 6.32 -14.31 -6.12
C ASN A 85 5.31 -13.26 -5.64
N LEU A 86 4.30 -13.74 -4.91
CA LEU A 86 3.34 -12.88 -4.23
C LEU A 86 3.79 -12.64 -2.79
N TRP A 87 3.84 -11.37 -2.40
CA TRP A 87 4.14 -10.92 -1.05
C TRP A 87 2.85 -10.45 -0.37
N VAL A 88 2.67 -10.82 0.88
CA VAL A 88 1.44 -10.60 1.65
C VAL A 88 1.78 -10.05 3.03
N GLY A 89 1.40 -8.80 3.28
CA GLY A 89 1.51 -8.17 4.60
C GLY A 89 0.22 -8.37 5.39
N THR A 90 0.33 -8.81 6.64
CA THR A 90 -0.84 -9.17 7.46
C THR A 90 -0.87 -8.43 8.78
N LEU A 91 -2.06 -8.27 9.34
CA LEU A 91 -2.26 -7.80 10.70
C LEU A 91 -1.78 -8.87 11.69
N TYR A 92 -0.69 -8.60 12.41
CA TYR A 92 -0.08 -9.46 13.44
C TYR A 92 0.40 -10.85 12.98
N GLY A 93 0.20 -11.22 11.71
CA GLY A 93 0.67 -12.50 11.17
C GLY A 93 2.10 -12.43 10.61
N GLY A 94 2.64 -11.22 10.41
CA GLY A 94 3.91 -10.99 9.74
C GLY A 94 3.78 -10.93 8.21
N LEU A 95 4.86 -11.28 7.54
CA LEU A 95 5.00 -11.27 6.08
C LEU A 95 4.93 -12.69 5.52
N GLY A 96 4.13 -12.88 4.47
CA GLY A 96 4.07 -14.11 3.68
C GLY A 96 4.66 -13.90 2.30
N LYS A 97 5.46 -14.86 1.82
CA LYS A 97 5.92 -14.93 0.44
C LYS A 97 5.47 -16.24 -0.18
N PHE A 98 4.70 -16.17 -1.26
CA PHE A 98 4.25 -17.33 -2.02
C PHE A 98 5.03 -17.45 -3.33
N ASP A 99 5.69 -18.57 -3.53
CA ASP A 99 6.54 -18.85 -4.71
C ASP A 99 5.78 -19.50 -5.89
N GLY A 100 4.45 -19.61 -5.78
CA GLY A 100 3.60 -20.35 -6.71
C GLY A 100 3.28 -21.78 -6.26
N THR A 101 4.00 -22.30 -5.27
CA THR A 101 3.85 -23.66 -4.72
C THR A 101 3.66 -23.65 -3.20
N SER A 102 4.47 -22.87 -2.48
CA SER A 102 4.57 -22.89 -1.04
C SER A 102 4.64 -21.48 -0.43
N TRP A 103 4.22 -21.38 0.83
CA TRP A 103 4.30 -20.14 1.62
C TRP A 103 5.55 -20.17 2.50
N HIS A 104 6.35 -19.11 2.42
CA HIS A 104 7.39 -18.77 3.38
C HIS A 104 6.88 -17.65 4.29
N VAL A 105 6.94 -17.85 5.60
CA VAL A 105 6.39 -16.92 6.59
C VAL A 105 7.50 -16.34 7.45
N TYR A 106 7.58 -15.01 7.49
CA TYR A 106 8.53 -14.22 8.28
C TYR A 106 7.79 -13.45 9.36
N LYS A 107 8.29 -13.55 10.59
CA LYS A 107 7.76 -12.95 11.81
C LYS A 107 8.87 -12.43 12.71
N GLU A 108 8.51 -11.62 13.70
CA GLU A 108 9.42 -11.17 14.76
C GLU A 108 10.15 -12.33 15.43
N GLU A 109 9.49 -13.49 15.60
CA GLU A 109 10.06 -14.61 16.35
C GLU A 109 11.00 -15.51 15.52
N ASN A 110 10.99 -15.37 14.19
CA ASN A 110 11.74 -16.28 13.29
C ASN A 110 12.57 -15.58 12.21
N SER A 111 12.61 -14.25 12.24
CA SER A 111 13.31 -13.41 11.26
C SER A 111 13.65 -12.05 11.87
N ASP A 112 14.33 -11.20 11.11
CA ASP A 112 14.67 -9.82 11.54
C ASP A 112 13.57 -8.81 11.18
N LEU A 113 12.34 -9.27 10.92
CA LEU A 113 11.17 -8.42 10.78
C LEU A 113 10.90 -7.73 12.14
N PRO A 114 10.91 -6.39 12.25
CA PRO A 114 10.83 -5.70 13.54
C PRO A 114 9.43 -5.75 14.16
N LYS A 115 8.38 -5.88 13.34
CA LYS A 115 6.98 -6.01 13.78
C LYS A 115 6.15 -6.92 12.88
N ASN A 116 5.27 -7.70 13.49
CA ASN A 116 4.34 -8.60 12.80
C ASN A 116 3.14 -7.91 12.14
N ASP A 117 2.94 -6.61 12.35
CA ASP A 117 1.92 -5.80 11.67
C ASP A 117 2.54 -5.11 10.45
N VAL A 118 2.44 -5.77 9.28
CA VAL A 118 2.99 -5.30 8.01
C VAL A 118 1.88 -4.62 7.22
N ARG A 119 1.99 -3.30 7.08
CA ARG A 119 0.95 -2.42 6.54
C ARG A 119 1.01 -2.20 5.04
N ASP A 120 2.22 -2.19 4.49
CA ASP A 120 2.42 -2.00 3.06
C ASP A 120 3.75 -2.60 2.58
N ILE A 121 3.83 -2.89 1.28
CA ILE A 121 4.98 -3.54 0.64
C ILE A 121 5.26 -2.89 -0.71
N ALA A 122 6.47 -2.36 -0.88
CA ALA A 122 6.97 -1.91 -2.18
C ALA A 122 8.19 -2.72 -2.61
N ILE A 123 8.25 -3.10 -3.89
CA ILE A 123 9.40 -3.82 -4.47
C ILE A 123 10.24 -2.84 -5.27
N ASP A 124 11.51 -2.70 -4.91
CA ASP A 124 12.44 -1.84 -5.64
C ASP A 124 12.95 -2.50 -6.95
N ARG A 125 13.69 -1.74 -7.76
CA ARG A 125 14.25 -2.22 -9.03
C ARG A 125 15.26 -3.35 -8.88
N ASN A 126 15.93 -3.43 -7.74
CA ASN A 126 16.88 -4.49 -7.44
C ASN A 126 16.14 -5.78 -7.02
N GLY A 127 14.88 -5.66 -6.61
CA GLY A 127 14.03 -6.74 -6.14
C GLY A 127 14.00 -6.84 -4.61
N ASN A 128 14.44 -5.80 -3.90
CA ASN A 128 14.32 -5.75 -2.45
C ASN A 128 12.88 -5.36 -2.09
N ALA A 129 12.33 -6.03 -1.08
CA ALA A 129 11.02 -5.72 -0.54
C ALA A 129 11.15 -4.73 0.62
N TRP A 130 10.59 -3.54 0.45
CA TRP A 130 10.46 -2.51 1.47
C TRP A 130 9.11 -2.68 2.16
N LEU A 131 9.14 -2.88 3.47
CA LEU A 131 8.00 -3.28 4.28
C LEU A 131 7.68 -2.18 5.28
N ALA A 132 6.53 -1.54 5.13
CA ALA A 132 6.00 -0.63 6.13
C ALA A 132 5.44 -1.43 7.30
N THR A 133 5.91 -1.14 8.51
CA THR A 133 5.42 -1.81 9.72
C THR A 133 4.80 -0.83 10.70
N PHE A 134 3.83 -1.32 11.48
CA PHE A 134 3.24 -0.52 12.56
C PHE A 134 4.05 -0.69 13.85
N GLY A 135 5.01 0.21 14.09
CA GLY A 135 5.76 0.30 15.34
C GLY A 135 7.19 -0.23 15.27
N GLY A 136 7.65 -0.59 14.07
CA GLY A 136 9.02 -1.04 13.83
C GLY A 136 9.72 -0.30 12.69
N GLY A 137 9.11 0.76 12.15
CA GLY A 137 9.64 1.51 11.03
C GLY A 137 9.55 0.74 9.70
N ILE A 138 10.62 0.79 8.90
CA ILE A 138 10.74 0.10 7.62
C ILE A 138 11.68 -1.09 7.76
N ALA A 139 11.25 -2.26 7.29
CA ALA A 139 12.14 -3.39 7.06
C ALA A 139 12.39 -3.60 5.57
N VAL A 140 13.64 -3.81 5.19
CA VAL A 140 14.05 -4.08 3.81
C VAL A 140 14.60 -5.49 3.71
N PHE A 141 13.90 -6.35 2.97
CA PHE A 141 14.32 -7.72 2.71
C PHE A 141 15.01 -7.84 1.35
N SER A 142 16.28 -8.23 1.36
CA SER A 142 17.16 -8.34 0.20
C SER A 142 17.62 -9.80 0.03
N GLY A 143 16.79 -10.62 -0.59
CA GLY A 143 17.08 -12.04 -0.86
C GLY A 143 17.04 -12.93 0.38
N TYR A 144 18.01 -12.78 1.28
CA TYR A 144 18.10 -13.49 2.56
C TYR A 144 18.49 -12.57 3.74
N SER A 145 18.84 -11.32 3.45
CA SER A 145 19.30 -10.35 4.45
C SER A 145 18.21 -9.32 4.73
N TRP A 146 18.18 -8.85 5.97
CA TRP A 146 17.28 -7.81 6.42
C TRP A 146 18.07 -6.57 6.80
N HIS A 147 17.46 -5.42 6.59
CA HIS A 147 17.90 -4.15 7.12
C HIS A 147 16.69 -3.39 7.66
N VAL A 148 16.81 -2.77 8.83
CA VAL A 148 15.71 -2.06 9.47
C VAL A 148 16.08 -0.59 9.62
N TYR A 149 15.17 0.27 9.17
CA TYR A 149 15.20 1.70 9.44
C TYR A 149 14.16 2.02 10.51
N ASP A 150 14.62 2.51 11.66
CA ASP A 150 13.79 2.94 12.79
C ASP A 150 14.18 4.35 13.26
N LYS A 151 13.38 4.88 14.19
CA LYS A 151 13.57 6.24 14.71
C LYS A 151 14.79 6.42 15.62
N ASP A 152 15.19 5.34 16.30
CA ASP A 152 16.19 5.42 17.35
C ASP A 152 17.62 5.20 16.81
N HIS A 153 17.77 4.54 15.66
CA HIS A 153 19.05 4.09 15.14
C HIS A 153 19.32 4.51 13.70
N SER A 154 18.30 4.88 12.92
CA SER A 154 18.45 5.08 11.47
C SER A 154 18.00 6.45 10.95
N GLY A 155 17.57 7.34 11.85
CA GLY A 155 17.13 8.70 11.50
C GLY A 155 15.78 8.75 10.80
N LEU A 156 15.02 7.64 10.75
CA LEU A 156 13.62 7.69 10.38
C LEU A 156 12.88 8.57 11.41
N PRO A 157 11.96 9.45 11.03
CA PRO A 157 11.37 10.36 12.03
C PRO A 157 10.29 9.68 12.88
N TYR A 158 9.73 8.55 12.44
CA TYR A 158 8.63 7.86 13.12
C TYR A 158 8.53 6.39 12.76
N ASP A 159 8.15 5.52 13.72
CA ASP A 159 8.11 4.06 13.53
C ASP A 159 6.76 3.51 13.07
N TRP A 160 5.68 4.31 13.10
CA TRP A 160 4.40 3.90 12.49
C TRP A 160 4.38 4.34 11.05
N VAL A 161 4.66 3.40 10.14
CA VAL A 161 4.62 3.64 8.71
C VAL A 161 3.34 3.03 8.14
N HIS A 162 2.55 3.84 7.45
CA HIS A 162 1.27 3.43 6.87
C HIS A 162 1.44 2.88 5.46
N GLN A 163 2.14 3.62 4.60
CA GLN A 163 2.35 3.24 3.20
C GLN A 163 3.79 3.53 2.77
N VAL A 164 4.29 2.75 1.82
CA VAL A 164 5.61 2.89 1.20
C VAL A 164 5.47 2.83 -0.33
N GLU A 165 6.02 3.82 -1.02
CA GLU A 165 6.07 3.86 -2.48
C GLU A 165 7.48 4.18 -2.97
N ILE A 166 7.84 3.68 -4.15
CA ILE A 166 9.18 3.88 -4.72
C ILE A 166 9.06 4.55 -6.08
N ASP A 167 9.66 5.73 -6.21
CA ASP A 167 9.59 6.48 -7.46
C ASP A 167 10.54 5.96 -8.55
N GLY A 168 10.38 6.51 -9.76
CA GLY A 168 11.22 6.17 -10.91
C GLY A 168 12.70 6.56 -10.78
N SER A 169 13.10 7.29 -9.74
CA SER A 169 14.49 7.59 -9.42
C SER A 169 15.04 6.70 -8.30
N GLY A 170 14.21 5.85 -7.71
CA GLY A 170 14.57 4.99 -6.58
C GLY A 170 14.48 5.69 -5.23
N ASN A 171 13.86 6.87 -5.13
CA ASN A 171 13.55 7.43 -3.83
C ASN A 171 12.38 6.68 -3.21
N VAL A 172 12.45 6.48 -1.90
CA VAL A 172 11.39 5.83 -1.13
C VAL A 172 10.55 6.91 -0.46
N TRP A 173 9.25 6.88 -0.67
CA TRP A 173 8.28 7.80 -0.09
C TRP A 173 7.43 7.03 0.91
N LEU A 174 7.26 7.61 2.09
CA LEU A 174 6.52 7.02 3.20
C LEU A 174 5.43 7.97 3.67
N THR A 175 4.29 7.43 4.03
CA THR A 175 3.38 8.11 4.97
C THR A 175 3.62 7.54 6.37
N THR A 176 3.81 8.40 7.36
CA THR A 176 4.07 8.00 8.73
C THR A 176 3.13 8.70 9.70
N GLY A 177 2.95 8.12 10.89
CA GLY A 177 2.31 8.83 12.00
C GLY A 177 3.05 10.14 12.31
N ASP A 178 2.29 11.18 12.64
CA ASP A 178 2.69 12.58 12.95
C ASP A 178 3.43 13.37 11.85
N HIS A 179 4.21 12.72 10.99
CA HIS A 179 5.08 13.38 10.00
C HIS A 179 4.62 13.26 8.55
N LYS A 180 3.44 12.65 8.30
CA LYS A 180 2.61 12.65 7.08
C LYS A 180 3.26 12.21 5.77
N LEU A 181 4.37 12.83 5.36
CA LEU A 181 5.15 12.45 4.18
C LEU A 181 6.65 12.54 4.49
N VAL A 182 7.34 11.42 4.27
CA VAL A 182 8.80 11.31 4.44
C VAL A 182 9.40 10.77 3.16
N LYS A 183 10.54 11.31 2.73
CA LYS A 183 11.31 10.84 1.58
C LYS A 183 12.68 10.32 2.01
N TYR A 184 13.08 9.15 1.54
CA TYR A 184 14.45 8.64 1.61
C TYR A 184 15.13 8.76 0.25
N GLY A 185 16.24 9.51 0.20
CA GLY A 185 17.06 9.66 -0.99
C GLY A 185 18.26 8.70 -1.07
N GLY A 186 18.30 7.65 -0.25
CA GLY A 186 19.41 6.69 -0.18
C GLY A 186 20.48 6.99 0.87
N SER A 187 20.48 8.18 1.46
CA SER A 187 21.39 8.55 2.56
C SER A 187 20.69 9.27 3.70
N ASN A 188 19.72 10.13 3.38
CA ASN A 188 19.03 10.97 4.35
C ASN A 188 17.52 10.89 4.19
N TRP A 189 16.83 11.07 5.31
CA TRP A 189 15.39 11.27 5.38
C TRP A 189 15.06 12.76 5.26
N THR A 190 14.07 13.09 4.45
CA THR A 190 13.49 14.44 4.33
C THR A 190 12.04 14.37 4.76
N VAL A 191 11.66 15.20 5.73
CA VAL A 191 10.30 15.25 6.26
C VAL A 191 9.55 16.43 5.63
N TYR A 192 8.31 16.19 5.22
CA TYR A 192 7.39 17.22 4.74
C TYR A 192 6.16 17.26 5.64
N ASP A 193 5.97 18.38 6.32
CA ASP A 193 4.86 18.61 7.24
C ASP A 193 4.31 20.04 7.11
N ALA A 194 3.36 20.42 7.96
CA ALA A 194 2.72 21.74 7.90
C ALA A 194 3.66 22.90 8.26
N SER A 195 4.82 22.62 8.86
CA SER A 195 5.82 23.64 9.22
C SER A 195 6.70 24.04 8.04
N ASN A 196 6.90 23.15 7.06
CA ASN A 196 7.81 23.36 5.94
C ASN A 196 7.17 23.17 4.55
N SER A 197 5.90 22.79 4.51
CA SER A 197 5.15 22.57 3.28
C SER A 197 3.67 22.94 3.44
N PRO A 198 2.93 23.11 2.34
CA PRO A 198 1.47 23.27 2.38
C PRO A 198 0.71 22.00 2.75
N LEU A 199 1.37 20.91 3.13
CA LEU A 199 0.71 19.66 3.45
C LEU A 199 -0.27 19.87 4.63
N PRO A 200 -1.57 19.55 4.47
CA PRO A 200 -2.57 19.77 5.52
C PRO A 200 -2.21 19.05 6.82
N ASP A 201 -2.62 19.62 7.95
CA ASP A 201 -2.38 19.04 9.28
C ASP A 201 -3.36 17.91 9.64
N TYR A 202 -3.46 16.92 8.75
CA TYR A 202 -4.28 15.72 8.90
C TYR A 202 -3.45 14.46 8.66
N ASP A 203 -3.87 13.33 9.24
CA ASP A 203 -3.25 12.03 8.98
C ASP A 203 -3.24 11.72 7.48
N SER A 204 -2.13 11.17 7.01
CA SER A 204 -1.96 10.70 5.63
C SER A 204 -1.96 9.18 5.61
N TYR A 205 -2.99 8.60 4.99
CA TYR A 205 -3.16 7.14 4.94
C TYR A 205 -2.93 6.57 3.54
N ALA A 206 -2.89 7.42 2.52
CA ALA A 206 -2.74 6.99 1.14
C ALA A 206 -1.62 7.75 0.43
N LEU A 207 -0.91 7.06 -0.43
CA LEU A 207 0.28 7.47 -1.15
C LEU A 207 0.27 6.80 -2.52
N ALA A 208 0.66 7.52 -3.55
CA ALA A 208 0.95 6.95 -4.86
C ALA A 208 2.00 7.80 -5.57
N VAL A 209 2.80 7.19 -6.43
CA VAL A 209 3.71 7.92 -7.33
C VAL A 209 3.29 7.65 -8.77
N ASP A 210 3.07 8.71 -9.53
CA ASP A 210 2.74 8.60 -10.95
C ASP A 210 4.00 8.48 -11.84
N SER A 211 3.79 8.10 -13.10
CA SER A 211 4.84 7.92 -14.10
C SER A 211 5.68 9.18 -14.41
N HIS A 212 5.20 10.36 -14.03
CA HIS A 212 5.94 11.63 -14.14
C HIS A 212 6.75 11.94 -12.87
N GLY A 213 6.67 11.08 -11.85
CA GLY A 213 7.33 11.24 -10.57
C GLY A 213 6.58 12.15 -9.60
N ASN A 214 5.31 12.49 -9.88
CA ASN A 214 4.53 13.24 -8.90
C ASN A 214 4.08 12.30 -7.77
N VAL A 215 4.14 12.81 -6.55
CA VAL A 215 3.67 12.12 -5.35
C VAL A 215 2.27 12.61 -5.03
N TRP A 216 1.34 11.68 -4.90
CA TRP A 216 -0.04 11.92 -4.52
C TRP A 216 -0.28 11.40 -3.11
N ILE A 217 -0.83 12.25 -2.24
CA ILE A 217 -1.04 11.97 -0.82
C ILE A 217 -2.53 12.13 -0.51
N GLY A 218 -3.17 11.07 -0.05
CA GLY A 218 -4.53 11.12 0.46
C GLY A 218 -4.52 11.35 1.97
N THR A 219 -5.25 12.37 2.41
CA THR A 219 -5.35 12.75 3.82
C THR A 219 -6.76 12.48 4.38
N TRP A 220 -6.87 12.36 5.70
CA TRP A 220 -8.14 12.14 6.40
C TRP A 220 -8.71 13.45 6.96
N GLY A 221 -9.13 14.34 6.06
CA GLY A 221 -9.74 15.64 6.38
C GLY A 221 -9.17 16.83 5.61
N GLY A 222 -8.04 16.67 4.92
CA GLY A 222 -7.41 17.71 4.11
C GLY A 222 -7.52 17.52 2.60
N GLY A 223 -8.23 16.47 2.14
CA GLY A 223 -8.37 16.13 0.73
C GLY A 223 -7.15 15.42 0.14
N LEU A 224 -6.98 15.57 -1.17
CA LEU A 224 -5.91 14.98 -1.96
C LEU A 224 -4.82 16.03 -2.22
N VAL A 225 -3.56 15.66 -2.03
CA VAL A 225 -2.41 16.54 -2.24
C VAL A 225 -1.52 15.96 -3.31
N LYS A 226 -1.04 16.81 -4.22
CA LYS A 226 -0.05 16.49 -5.24
C LYS A 226 1.23 17.27 -4.98
N PHE A 227 2.37 16.59 -5.02
CA PHE A 227 3.70 17.18 -5.02
C PHE A 227 4.48 16.77 -6.27
N ASP A 228 4.97 17.73 -7.06
CA ASP A 228 5.72 17.47 -8.29
C ASP A 228 7.25 17.47 -8.11
N GLY A 229 7.72 17.54 -6.85
CA GLY A 229 9.13 17.72 -6.50
C GLY A 229 9.52 19.19 -6.27
N SER A 230 8.66 20.14 -6.64
CA SER A 230 8.90 21.57 -6.46
C SER A 230 7.69 22.34 -5.94
N GLN A 231 6.49 22.01 -6.42
CA GLN A 231 5.24 22.68 -6.11
C GLN A 231 4.23 21.70 -5.54
N TRP A 232 3.36 22.26 -4.70
CA TRP A 232 2.27 21.54 -4.05
C TRP A 232 0.94 22.02 -4.62
N LYS A 233 0.01 21.09 -4.81
CA LYS A 233 -1.37 21.38 -5.17
C LYS A 233 -2.31 20.56 -4.30
N ILE A 234 -3.27 21.24 -3.68
CA ILE A 234 -4.26 20.64 -2.78
C ILE A 234 -5.60 20.62 -3.50
N PHE A 235 -6.29 19.50 -3.43
CA PHE A 235 -7.64 19.29 -3.93
C PHE A 235 -8.53 18.92 -2.74
N ASP A 236 -9.49 19.78 -2.44
CA ASP A 236 -10.40 19.62 -1.30
C ASP A 236 -11.83 19.99 -1.73
N THR A 237 -12.80 19.86 -0.83
CA THR A 237 -14.21 20.20 -1.10
C THR A 237 -14.42 21.67 -1.47
N ARG A 238 -13.49 22.57 -1.11
CA ARG A 238 -13.60 24.02 -1.38
C ARG A 238 -13.26 24.34 -2.83
N ASN A 239 -12.30 23.62 -3.43
CA ASN A 239 -11.86 23.85 -4.81
C ASN A 239 -12.25 22.73 -5.78
N THR A 240 -12.63 21.56 -5.27
CA THR A 240 -13.02 20.36 -6.01
C THR A 240 -14.25 19.72 -5.33
N PRO A 241 -15.46 20.30 -5.44
CA PRO A 241 -16.62 19.94 -4.60
C PRO A 241 -17.14 18.49 -4.73
N MET A 242 -16.71 17.76 -5.76
CA MET A 242 -17.06 16.34 -5.95
C MET A 242 -16.10 15.37 -5.25
N LEU A 243 -15.00 15.88 -4.67
CA LEU A 243 -14.02 15.12 -3.94
C LEU A 243 -14.38 15.09 -2.45
N SER A 244 -14.14 13.96 -1.79
CA SER A 244 -14.17 13.86 -0.33
C SER A 244 -12.89 14.43 0.27
N ASP A 245 -12.98 15.12 1.41
CA ASP A 245 -11.78 15.51 2.16
C ASP A 245 -11.12 14.32 2.89
N TYR A 246 -11.81 13.18 2.95
CA TYR A 246 -11.33 11.92 3.51
C TYR A 246 -10.93 10.96 2.40
N ILE A 247 -9.64 10.89 2.10
CA ILE A 247 -9.07 10.05 1.04
C ILE A 247 -8.35 8.87 1.69
N SER A 248 -8.93 7.67 1.54
CA SER A 248 -8.41 6.44 2.16
C SER A 248 -7.54 5.59 1.23
N ALA A 249 -7.54 5.87 -0.07
CA ALA A 249 -6.73 5.17 -1.06
C ALA A 249 -6.46 6.08 -2.26
N VAL A 250 -5.27 5.96 -2.83
CA VAL A 250 -4.86 6.66 -4.04
C VAL A 250 -4.08 5.66 -4.90
N ALA A 251 -4.27 5.74 -6.22
CA ALA A 251 -3.49 4.97 -7.16
C ALA A 251 -3.19 5.83 -8.38
N ALA A 252 -2.01 5.64 -8.95
CA ALA A 252 -1.50 6.42 -10.07
C ALA A 252 -0.90 5.51 -11.16
N ASP A 253 -0.75 6.09 -12.36
CA ASP A 253 -0.39 5.41 -13.61
C ASP A 253 1.11 5.22 -13.83
#